data_AF-A0A846KSV0-F1
#
_entry.id   AF-A0A846KSV0-F1
#
_cell.length_a   1.000
_cell.length_b   1.000
_cell.length_c   1.000
_cell.angle_alpha   90.00
_cell.angle_beta   90.00
_cell.angle_gamma   90.00
#
_symmetry.space_group_name_H-M   'P 1'
#
loop_
_entity.id
_entity.type
_entity.pdbx_description
1 polymer ?
#
loop_
_entity_poly.entity_id
_entity_poly.type
_entity_poly.pdbx_seq_one_letter_code
_entity_poly.pdbx_strand_id
1 'polypeptide(L)'
;NRDQFYKKIIEREKIISTGIGMGVAIPHAKMNTFDDFFIAFGIQKETKINWPSIDNLPIRLVFMIGGPDSRQNEYLKLLSKLTVAIKNDYLRRNLLTATSKEQIKKYFSQF
;
A
#
# COMPACT_ATOMS: atom_id res chain seq x y z
N ASN A 1 11.36 -9.68 -12.14
CA ASN A 1 12.69 -9.43 -11.55
C ASN A 1 12.50 -8.54 -10.31
N ARG A 2 12.89 -9.03 -9.12
CA ARG A 2 12.66 -8.35 -7.82
C ARG A 2 13.39 -7.01 -7.74
N ASP A 3 14.66 -6.96 -8.14
CA ASP A 3 15.52 -5.80 -7.94
C ASP A 3 15.08 -4.63 -8.84
N GLN A 4 14.67 -4.95 -10.06
CA GLN A 4 14.11 -3.97 -10.97
C GLN A 4 12.81 -3.36 -10.43
N PHE A 5 11.93 -4.18 -9.83
CA PHE A 5 10.71 -3.67 -9.21
C PHE A 5 11.02 -2.77 -8.02
N TYR A 6 11.93 -3.20 -7.15
CA TYR A 6 12.38 -2.39 -6.02
C TYR A 6 12.96 -1.04 -6.48
N LYS A 7 13.82 -1.04 -7.49
CA LYS A 7 14.38 0.20 -8.06
C LYS A 7 13.27 1.16 -8.52
N LYS A 8 12.27 0.65 -9.25
CA LYS A 8 11.14 1.48 -9.69
C LYS A 8 10.29 2.03 -8.55
N ILE A 9 10.08 1.25 -7.49
CA ILE A 9 9.38 1.72 -6.28
C ILE A 9 10.14 2.89 -5.66
N ILE A 10 11.46 2.77 -5.51
CA ILE A 10 12.30 3.84 -4.95
C ILE A 10 12.33 5.07 -5.85
N GLU A 11 12.43 4.90 -7.17
CA GLU A 11 12.33 5.99 -8.14
C GLU A 11 11.00 6.75 -8.02
N ARG A 12 9.89 6.01 -7.86
CA ARG A 12 8.58 6.62 -7.63
C ARG A 12 8.52 7.39 -6.32
N GLU A 13 9.05 6.82 -5.23
CA GLU A 13 9.03 7.45 -3.90
C GLU A 13 9.79 8.78 -3.87
N LYS A 14 10.88 8.89 -4.64
CA LYS A 14 11.69 10.11 -4.75
C LYS A 14 10.98 11.30 -5.38
N ILE A 15 9.92 11.07 -6.18
CA ILE A 15 9.17 12.16 -6.82
C ILE A 15 8.40 12.93 -5.75
N ILE A 16 7.53 12.21 -5.06
CA ILE A 16 6.75 12.66 -3.89
C ILE A 16 6.50 11.41 -3.08
N SER A 17 6.62 11.54 -1.75
CA SER A 17 6.35 10.45 -0.83
C SER A 17 4.98 9.80 -1.09
N THR A 18 4.93 8.47 -0.94
CA THR A 18 3.69 7.71 -0.97
C THR A 18 3.05 7.53 0.42
N GLY A 19 3.59 8.18 1.44
CA GLY A 19 2.99 8.32 2.76
C GLY A 19 1.77 9.24 2.71
N ILE A 20 0.57 8.66 2.71
CA ILE A 20 -0.70 9.39 2.58
C ILE A 20 -1.25 9.89 3.92
N GLY A 21 -0.50 9.69 5.01
CA GLY A 21 -0.93 9.97 6.37
C GLY A 21 -1.75 8.84 7.00
N MET A 22 -2.31 9.08 8.17
CA MET A 22 -3.07 8.11 8.96
C MET A 22 -2.27 6.84 9.30
N GLY A 23 -0.94 6.96 9.33
CA GLY A 23 -0.02 5.82 9.51
C GLY A 23 0.07 4.87 8.31
N VAL A 24 -0.29 5.31 7.10
CA VAL A 24 -0.31 4.48 5.89
C VAL A 24 0.58 5.02 4.77
N ALA A 25 1.33 4.11 4.13
CA ALA A 25 2.01 4.36 2.85
C ALA A 25 1.50 3.42 1.76
N ILE A 26 1.47 3.91 0.52
CA ILE A 26 1.05 3.14 -0.67
C ILE A 26 2.15 3.17 -1.75
N PRO A 27 3.31 2.52 -1.53
CA PRO A 27 4.37 2.47 -2.55
C PRO A 27 3.86 1.76 -3.80
N HIS A 28 4.15 2.27 -4.99
CA HIS A 28 3.59 1.69 -6.21
C HIS A 28 4.52 1.84 -7.40
N ALA A 29 4.55 0.82 -8.25
CA ALA A 29 5.30 0.86 -9.49
C ALA A 29 4.67 -0.06 -10.53
N LYS A 30 4.86 0.25 -11.81
CA LYS A 30 4.40 -0.56 -12.93
C LYS A 30 5.58 -1.13 -13.72
N MET A 31 5.43 -2.33 -14.24
CA MET A 31 6.43 -2.99 -15.07
C MET A 31 5.78 -3.74 -16.22
N ASN A 32 6.41 -3.70 -17.38
CA ASN A 32 5.95 -4.44 -18.57
C ASN A 32 6.04 -5.97 -18.38
N THR A 33 6.77 -6.45 -17.37
CA THR A 33 6.92 -7.87 -17.06
C THR A 33 5.85 -8.42 -16.12
N PHE A 34 4.89 -7.60 -15.70
CA PHE A 34 3.76 -8.07 -14.90
C PHE A 34 2.53 -8.20 -15.78
N ASP A 35 1.88 -9.36 -15.72
CA ASP A 35 0.65 -9.61 -16.47
C ASP A 35 -0.58 -9.04 -15.75
N ASP A 36 -0.54 -9.01 -14.41
CA ASP A 36 -1.64 -8.59 -13.55
C ASP A 36 -1.21 -7.67 -12.39
N PHE A 37 -2.18 -6.95 -11.84
CA PHE A 37 -1.99 -6.18 -10.61
C PHE A 37 -1.94 -7.09 -9.38
N PHE A 38 -1.11 -6.70 -8.43
CA PHE A 38 -1.10 -7.28 -7.09
C PHE A 38 -0.98 -6.19 -6.03
N ILE A 39 -1.41 -6.55 -4.82
CA ILE A 39 -1.15 -5.76 -3.61
C ILE A 39 -0.37 -6.64 -2.65
N ALA A 40 0.80 -6.17 -2.23
CA ALA A 40 1.51 -6.70 -1.09
C ALA A 40 1.22 -5.82 0.13
N PHE A 41 1.00 -6.45 1.27
CA PHE A 41 0.59 -5.75 2.48
C PHE A 41 1.54 -6.07 3.63
N GLY A 42 1.98 -5.04 4.33
CA GLY A 42 2.83 -5.12 5.52
C GLY A 42 2.20 -4.38 6.70
N ILE A 43 2.27 -5.00 7.88
CA ILE A 43 1.86 -4.41 9.16
C ILE A 43 3.08 -4.37 10.06
N GLN A 44 3.47 -3.18 10.49
CA GLN A 44 4.44 -3.02 11.55
C GLN A 44 3.69 -2.84 12.87
N LYS A 45 3.89 -3.73 13.84
CA LYS A 45 3.14 -3.73 15.11
C LYS A 45 3.83 -2.97 16.24
N GLU A 46 5.14 -3.07 16.31
CA GLU A 46 5.90 -2.58 17.46
C GLU A 46 6.55 -1.25 17.17
N THR A 47 7.38 -1.19 16.13
CA THR A 47 8.12 0.02 15.78
C THR A 47 7.39 0.85 14.74
N LYS A 48 7.57 2.16 14.81
CA LYS A 48 7.02 3.08 13.83
C LYS A 48 8.04 3.24 12.71
N ILE A 49 7.62 3.13 11.45
CA ILE A 49 8.52 3.31 10.30
C ILE A 49 8.67 4.81 10.07
N ASN A 50 9.92 5.30 10.09
CA ASN A 50 10.20 6.67 9.66
C ASN A 50 10.08 6.72 8.14
N TRP A 51 8.98 7.32 7.67
CA TRP A 51 8.63 7.44 6.27
C TRP A 51 7.96 8.81 6.10
N PRO A 52 8.44 9.69 5.20
CA PRO A 52 7.86 11.02 5.04
C PRO A 52 6.36 10.93 4.75
N SER A 53 5.50 11.63 5.46
CA SER A 53 4.06 11.53 5.22
C SER A 53 3.43 12.92 5.19
N ILE A 54 2.28 13.03 4.54
CA ILE A 54 1.59 14.32 4.38
C ILE A 54 1.21 14.96 5.73
N ASP A 55 0.99 14.15 6.76
CA ASP A 55 0.64 14.58 8.12
C ASP A 55 1.82 14.51 9.09
N ASN A 56 3.02 14.21 8.60
CA ASN A 56 4.23 13.96 9.39
C ASN A 56 4.08 12.87 10.47
N LEU A 57 3.03 12.04 10.40
CA LEU A 57 2.89 10.89 11.27
C LEU A 57 3.63 9.69 10.70
N PRO A 58 4.31 8.91 11.56
CA PRO A 58 5.03 7.74 11.11
C PRO A 58 4.10 6.61 10.64
N ILE A 59 4.65 5.73 9.81
CA ILE A 59 3.90 4.69 9.11
C ILE A 59 3.91 3.37 9.89
N ARG A 60 2.78 2.67 9.81
CA ARG A 60 2.54 1.37 10.45
C ARG A 60 1.94 0.35 9.47
N LEU A 61 1.24 0.83 8.44
CA LEU A 61 0.60 0.02 7.41
C LEU A 61 1.20 0.38 6.05
N VAL A 62 1.62 -0.63 5.29
CA VAL A 62 2.18 -0.44 3.95
C VAL A 62 1.40 -1.30 2.96
N PHE A 63 0.81 -0.66 1.94
CA PHE A 63 0.10 -1.33 0.86
C PHE A 63 0.84 -1.08 -0.45
N MET A 64 1.70 -2.01 -0.83
CA MET A 64 2.48 -1.87 -2.06
C MET A 64 1.71 -2.38 -3.27
N ILE A 65 1.59 -1.58 -4.32
CA ILE A 65 0.92 -1.96 -5.57
C ILE A 65 1.97 -2.24 -6.66
N GLY A 66 1.85 -3.37 -7.33
CA GLY A 66 2.58 -3.68 -8.55
C GLY A 66 1.64 -4.10 -9.67
N GLY A 67 2.03 -3.90 -10.93
CA GLY A 67 1.25 -4.38 -12.08
C GLY A 67 1.72 -3.89 -13.45
N PRO A 68 0.95 -4.19 -14.52
CA PRO A 68 1.30 -3.85 -15.89
C PRO A 68 1.31 -2.34 -16.13
N ASP A 69 2.23 -1.86 -16.99
CA ASP A 69 2.29 -0.44 -17.36
C ASP A 69 1.16 -0.03 -18.32
N SER A 70 0.67 -0.98 -19.13
CA SER A 70 -0.35 -0.80 -20.16
C SER A 70 -1.78 -0.58 -19.63
N ARG A 71 -2.05 -0.87 -18.35
CA ARG A 71 -3.41 -0.87 -17.77
C ARG A 71 -3.66 0.31 -16.81
N GLN A 72 -3.36 1.53 -17.24
CA GLN A 72 -3.44 2.74 -16.40
C GLN A 72 -4.81 2.97 -15.74
N ASN A 73 -5.90 2.79 -16.49
CA ASN A 73 -7.25 3.02 -15.96
C ASN A 73 -7.62 2.02 -14.85
N GLU A 74 -7.19 0.76 -14.98
CA GLU A 74 -7.39 -0.24 -13.94
C GLU A 74 -6.56 0.05 -12.71
N TYR A 75 -5.31 0.49 -12.89
CA TYR A 75 -4.46 0.96 -11.80
C TYR A 75 -5.13 2.09 -11.00
N LEU A 76 -5.67 3.11 -11.68
CA LEU A 76 -6.35 4.23 -11.00
C LEU A 76 -7.60 3.76 -10.24
N LYS A 77 -8.36 2.82 -10.80
CA LYS A 77 -9.52 2.22 -10.11
C LYS A 77 -9.09 1.45 -8.87
N LEU A 78 -8.03 0.64 -8.97
CA LEU A 78 -7.47 -0.12 -7.84
C LEU A 78 -6.99 0.80 -6.73
N LEU A 79 -6.18 1.81 -7.08
CA LEU A 79 -5.65 2.79 -6.13
C LEU A 79 -6.76 3.56 -5.43
N SER A 80 -7.79 3.99 -6.16
CA SER A 80 -8.94 4.70 -5.61
C SER A 80 -9.70 3.84 -4.59
N LYS A 81 -10.05 2.61 -4.95
CA LYS A 81 -10.73 1.66 -4.05
C LYS A 81 -9.93 1.38 -2.79
N LEU A 82 -8.63 1.11 -2.95
CA LEU A 82 -7.73 0.86 -1.82
C LEU A 82 -7.66 2.09 -0.89
N THR A 83 -7.53 3.28 -1.45
CA THR A 83 -7.49 4.54 -0.68
C THR A 83 -8.78 4.76 0.10
N VAL A 84 -9.95 4.49 -0.50
CA VAL A 84 -11.25 4.60 0.17
C VAL A 84 -11.36 3.62 1.35
N ALA A 85 -11.00 2.35 1.13
CA ALA A 85 -11.01 1.35 2.20
C ALA A 85 -10.09 1.78 3.36
N ILE A 86 -8.86 2.18 3.04
CA ILE A 86 -7.86 2.59 4.04
C ILE A 86 -8.26 3.84 4.82
N LYS A 87 -9.04 4.76 4.23
CA LYS A 87 -9.56 5.94 4.95
C LYS A 87 -10.50 5.57 6.10
N ASN A 88 -11.07 4.36 6.09
CA ASN A 88 -11.86 3.87 7.20
C ASN A 88 -10.97 3.59 8.43
N ASP A 89 -11.23 4.31 9.52
CA ASP A 89 -10.46 4.19 10.76
C ASP A 89 -10.64 2.84 11.47
N TYR A 90 -11.85 2.27 11.42
CA TYR A 90 -12.13 0.95 11.96
C TYR A 90 -11.30 -0.14 11.27
N LEU A 91 -11.20 -0.08 9.93
CA LEU A 91 -10.34 -1.00 9.17
C LEU A 91 -8.88 -0.88 9.61
N ARG A 92 -8.31 0.34 9.62
CA ARG A 92 -6.90 0.55 9.99
C ARG A 92 -6.60 0.04 11.40
N ARG A 93 -7.44 0.35 12.38
CA ARG A 93 -7.25 -0.10 13.77
C ARG A 93 -7.27 -1.62 13.90
N ASN A 94 -8.20 -2.28 13.22
CA ASN A 94 -8.29 -3.75 13.21
C ASN A 94 -7.11 -4.40 12.49
N LEU A 95 -6.62 -3.81 11.41
CA LEU A 95 -5.43 -4.34 10.74
C LEU A 95 -4.20 -4.31 11.65
N LEU A 96 -4.07 -3.31 12.53
CA LEU A 96 -2.96 -3.25 13.49
C LEU A 96 -3.02 -4.35 14.56
N THR A 97 -4.21 -4.88 14.86
CA THR A 97 -4.41 -5.97 15.82
C THR A 97 -4.40 -7.35 15.16
N ALA A 98 -4.48 -7.43 13.83
CA ALA A 98 -4.57 -8.69 13.10
C ALA A 98 -3.38 -9.62 13.38
N THR A 99 -3.64 -10.85 13.79
CA THR A 99 -2.62 -11.88 14.07
C THR A 99 -2.55 -12.96 13.00
N SER A 100 -3.47 -12.98 12.05
CA SER A 100 -3.50 -13.96 10.97
C SER A 100 -3.97 -13.37 9.63
N LYS A 101 -3.65 -14.08 8.54
CA LYS A 101 -4.11 -13.75 7.18
C LYS A 101 -5.63 -13.78 7.09
N GLU A 102 -6.27 -14.68 7.82
CA GLU A 102 -7.72 -14.86 7.84
C GLU A 102 -8.43 -13.66 8.46
N GLN A 103 -7.87 -13.10 9.54
CA GLN A 103 -8.39 -11.87 10.14
C GLN A 103 -8.28 -10.69 9.18
N ILE A 104 -7.13 -10.53 8.52
CA ILE A 104 -6.93 -9.48 7.51
C ILE A 104 -8.00 -9.60 6.42
N LYS A 105 -8.20 -10.80 5.86
CA LYS A 105 -9.23 -11.05 4.84
C LYS A 105 -10.64 -10.70 5.33
N LYS A 106 -10.98 -11.06 6.57
CA LYS A 106 -12.28 -10.75 7.18
C LYS A 106 -12.51 -9.25 7.34
N TYR A 107 -11.47 -8.48 7.67
CA TYR A 107 -11.60 -7.02 7.76
C TYR A 107 -11.80 -6.39 6.39
N PHE A 108 -11.15 -6.92 5.35
CA PHE A 108 -11.34 -6.45 3.98
C PHE A 108 -12.68 -6.86 3.36
N SER A 109 -13.29 -7.99 3.75
CA SER A 109 -14.58 -8.41 3.17
C SER A 109 -15.77 -7.50 3.50
N GLN A 110 -15.54 -6.46 4.30
CA GLN A 110 -16.53 -5.44 4.66
C GLN A 110 -16.46 -4.20 3.75
N PHE A 111 -15.57 -4.20 2.75
CA PHE A 111 -15.28 -3.10 1.81
C PHE A 111 -15.16 -3.62 0.37
#